data_AF-A0A3N5T8X6-F1
#
_entry.id   AF-A0A3N5T8X6-F1
#
_cell.length_a   1.000
_cell.length_b   1.000
_cell.length_c   1.000
_cell.angle_alpha   90.00
_cell.angle_beta   90.00
_cell.angle_gamma   90.00
#
_symmetry.space_group_name_H-M   'P 1'
#
loop_
_entity.id
_entity.type
_entity.pdbx_description
1 polymer ?
#
loop_
_entity_poly.entity_id
_entity_poly.type
_entity_poly.pdbx_seq_one_letter_code
_entity_poly.pdbx_strand_id
1 'polypeptide(L)' 'MNDMPLVLLPGMTVKHALIQCGLFEEMEASKKVYDEWGNEVGLDGALSEEMKIYVKPKPKEKPMEQ' A
#
# COMPACT_ATOMS: atom_id res chain seq x y z
N MET A 1 13.40 -8.66 1.02
CA MET A 1 13.67 -7.25 0.71
C MET A 1 13.16 -7.04 -0.69
N ASN A 2 12.00 -6.41 -0.83
CA ASN A 2 11.41 -6.12 -2.14
C ASN A 2 11.34 -4.60 -2.28
N ASP A 3 12.52 -3.99 -2.34
CA ASP A 3 12.70 -2.56 -2.54
C ASP A 3 12.57 -2.30 -4.04
N MET A 4 11.34 -2.35 -4.56
CA MET A 4 11.06 -2.03 -5.96
C MET A 4 10.97 -0.51 -6.10
N PRO A 5 11.97 0.17 -6.69
CA PRO A 5 11.89 1.59 -6.92
C PRO A 5 10.75 1.87 -7.91
N LEU A 6 9.73 2.56 -7.43
CA LEU A 6 8.65 3.08 -8.26
C LEU A 6 8.97 4.52 -8.62
N VAL A 7 8.85 4.85 -9.91
CA VAL A 7 8.91 6.24 -10.36
C VAL A 7 7.56 6.87 -10.02
N LEU A 8 7.56 7.72 -9.01
CA LEU A 8 6.39 8.53 -8.65
C LEU A 8 6.31 9.72 -9.60
N LEU A 9 5.15 9.89 -10.23
CA LEU A 9 4.86 11.05 -11.05
C LEU A 9 4.10 12.09 -10.23
N PRO A 10 4.27 13.40 -10.51
CA PRO A 10 3.48 14.43 -9.86
C PRO A 10 1.99 14.22 -10.12
N GLY A 11 1.19 14.17 -9.05
CA GLY A 11 -0.25 13.87 -9.11
C GLY A 11 -0.59 12.37 -9.10
N MET A 12 0.40 11.49 -8.98
CA MET A 12 0.18 10.06 -8.80
C MET A 12 -0.37 9.79 -7.40
N THR A 13 -1.32 8.85 -7.29
CA THR A 13 -1.88 8.43 -6.00
C THR A 13 -1.41 7.04 -5.61
N VAL A 14 -1.62 6.68 -4.35
CA VAL A 14 -1.33 5.35 -3.80
C VAL A 14 -1.93 4.23 -4.67
N LYS A 15 -3.15 4.42 -5.18
CA LYS A 15 -3.80 3.48 -6.12
C LYS A 15 -2.93 3.17 -7.34
N HIS A 16 -2.39 4.21 -7.97
CA HIS A 16 -1.58 4.07 -9.18
C HIS A 16 -0.28 3.30 -8.90
N ALA A 17 0.40 3.61 -7.80
CA ALA A 17 1.61 2.89 -7.37
C ALA A 17 1.34 1.40 -7.10
N LEU A 18 0.21 1.08 -6.47
CA LEU A 18 -0.19 -0.31 -6.20
C LEU A 18 -0.55 -1.08 -7.46
N ILE A 19 -1.23 -0.44 -8.42
CA ILE A 19 -1.52 -1.03 -9.73
C ILE A 19 -0.20 -1.34 -10.46
N GLN A 20 0.75 -0.40 -10.43
CA GLN A 20 2.06 -0.59 -11.08
C GLN A 20 2.88 -1.71 -10.44
N CYS A 21 2.74 -1.92 -9.13
CA CYS A 21 3.36 -3.05 -8.42
C CYS A 21 2.58 -4.37 -8.55
N GLY A 22 1.41 -4.39 -9.19
CA GLY A 22 0.52 -5.56 -9.22
C GLY A 22 -0.04 -5.96 -7.85
N LEU A 23 0.03 -5.06 -6.87
CA LEU A 23 -0.45 -5.28 -5.49
C LEU A 23 -1.89 -4.81 -5.27
N PHE A 24 -2.52 -4.24 -6.30
CA PHE A 24 -3.87 -3.69 -6.22
C PHE A 24 -4.92 -4.76 -5.91
N GLU A 25 -4.84 -5.93 -6.53
CA GLU A 25 -5.77 -7.04 -6.25
C GLU A 25 -5.63 -7.55 -4.80
N GLU A 26 -4.41 -7.58 -4.27
CA GLU A 26 -4.16 -8.01 -2.88
C GLU A 26 -4.58 -6.96 -1.84
N MET A 27 -4.64 -5.69 -2.22
CA MET A 27 -5.15 -4.59 -1.40
C MET A 27 -6.64 -4.74 -1.12
N GLU A 28 -7.43 -5.10 -2.12
CA GLU A 28 -8.86 -5.31 -1.97
C GLU A 28 -9.15 -6.49 -1.02
N ALA A 29 -8.34 -7.53 -1.09
CA ALA A 29 -8.53 -8.74 -0.30
C ALA A 29 -8.07 -8.60 1.16
N SER A 30 -6.87 -8.04 1.41
CA SER A 30 -6.30 -8.11 2.76
C SER A 30 -5.17 -7.16 3.09
N LYS A 31 -4.75 -6.23 2.23
CA LYS A 31 -3.62 -5.34 2.55
C LYS A 31 -4.09 -3.93 2.88
N LYS A 32 -3.28 -3.22 3.68
CA LYS A 32 -3.46 -1.79 3.99
C LYS A 32 -2.16 -1.05 3.73
N VAL A 33 -2.29 0.18 3.27
CA VAL A 33 -1.15 1.08 3.05
C VAL A 33 -0.98 1.94 4.28
N TYR A 34 0.25 2.06 4.74
CA TYR A 34 0.65 2.90 5.84
C TYR A 34 1.75 3.85 5.36
N ASP A 35 1.80 5.06 5.87
CA ASP A 35 2.95 5.93 5.65
C ASP A 35 4.05 5.65 6.69
N GLU A 36 5.15 6.40 6.63
CA GLU A 36 6.29 6.32 7.55
C GLU A 36 5.97 6.64 9.01
N TRP A 37 4.96 7.50 9.26
CA TRP A 37 4.40 7.77 10.59
C TRP A 37 3.39 6.71 11.04
N GLY A 38 3.09 5.72 10.20
CA GLY A 38 2.20 4.61 10.54
C GLY A 38 0.72 4.96 10.46
N ASN A 39 0.34 6.06 9.80
CA ASN A 39 -1.06 6.36 9.53
C ASN A 39 -1.52 5.57 8.31
N GLU A 40 -2.79 5.18 8.31
CA GLU A 40 -3.40 4.53 7.16
C GLU A 40 -3.57 5.54 6.02
N VAL A 41 -2.97 5.24 4.87
CA VAL A 41 -3.10 6.06 3.68
C VAL A 41 -4.13 5.43 2.76
N GLY A 42 -5.17 6.19 2.44
CA GLY A 42 -6.16 5.78 1.46
C GLY A 42 -5.57 5.64 0.06
N LEU A 43 -6.24 4.86 -0.79
CA LEU A 43 -5.88 4.70 -2.20
C LEU A 43 -5.91 6.03 -2.98
N ASP A 44 -6.72 6.99 -2.52
CA ASP A 44 -6.83 8.34 -3.05
C ASP A 44 -5.75 9.30 -2.53
N GLY A 45 -4.92 8.84 -1.59
CA GLY A 45 -3.80 9.63 -1.06
C GLY A 45 -2.82 9.99 -2.17
N ALA A 46 -2.50 11.26 -2.29
CA ALA A 46 -1.45 11.72 -3.19
C ALA A 46 -0.10 11.21 -2.71
N LEU A 47 0.69 10.64 -3.62
CA LEU A 47 2.07 10.27 -3.37
C LEU A 47 2.99 11.40 -3.83
N SER A 48 3.92 11.77 -2.96
CA SER A 48 5.00 12.70 -3.26
C SER A 48 6.31 11.93 -3.41
N GLU A 49 7.26 12.45 -4.19
CA GLU A 49 8.57 11.81 -4.45
C GLU A 49 9.39 11.57 -3.17
N GLU A 50 9.12 12.34 -2.12
CA GLU A 50 9.72 12.21 -0.79
C GLU A 50 8.97 11.26 0.16
N MET A 51 7.77 10.81 -0.22
CA MET A 51 6.87 10.05 0.65
C MET A 51 7.19 8.56 0.62
N LYS A 52 7.39 7.96 1.80
CA LYS A 52 7.52 6.51 1.93
C LYS A 52 6.21 5.89 2.38
N ILE A 53 5.75 4.91 1.60
CA ILE A 53 4.60 4.09 1.95
C ILE A 53 4.98 2.63 2.13
N TYR A 54 4.27 1.98 3.04
CA TYR A 54 4.47 0.61 3.47
C TYR A 54 3.16 -0.15 3.28
N VAL A 55 3.22 -1.20 2.48
CA VAL A 55 2.12 -2.13 2.31
C VAL A 55 2.26 -3.22 3.35
N LYS A 56 1.30 -3.31 4.28
CA LYS A 56 1.24 -4.40 5.26
C LYS A 56 -0.01 -5.25 5.04
N PRO A 57 0.10 -6.59 5.09
CA PRO A 57 -1.08 -7.44 5.16
C PRO A 57 -1.81 -7.18 6.49
N LYS A 58 -3.14 -7.12 6.44
CA LYS A 58 -3.98 -7.20 7.63
C LYS A 58 -3.61 -8.47 8.37
N PRO A 59 -3.55 -8.44 9.72
CA PRO A 59 -3.43 -9.67 10.46
C PRO A 59 -4.57 -10.58 10.02
N LYS A 60 -4.23 -11.76 9.50
CA LYS A 60 -5.24 -12.80 9.26
C LYS A 60 -5.91 -13.04 10.61
N GLU A 61 -7.17 -12.65 10.76
CA GLU A 61 -7.99 -13.19 11.84
C GLU A 61 -7.87 -14.71 11.67
N LYS A 62 -7.23 -15.37 12.64
CA LYS A 62 -7.17 -16.82 12.67
C LYS A 62 -8.62 -17.30 12.59
N PRO A 63 -9.00 -18.23 11.70
CA PRO A 63 -10.22 -18.96 11.93
C PRO A 63 -10.07 -19.57 13.32
N MET A 64 -10.90 -19.13 14.25
CA MET A 64 -11.14 -19.85 15.49
C MET A 64 -11.70 -21.19 15.04
N GLU A 65 -10.84 -22.20 14.99
CA GLU A 65 -11.24 -23.59 14.82
C GLU A 65 -12.09 -23.95 16.04
N GLN A 66 -13.37 -24.26 15.79
CA GLN A 66 -14.40 -24.57 16.79
C GLN A 66 -14.23 -25.98 17.33
#